data_AF-A0A1M4X5T1-F1
#
_entry.id   AF-A0A1M4X5T1-F1
#
_cell.length_a   1.000
_cell.length_b   1.000
_cell.length_c   1.000
_cell.angle_alpha   90.00
_cell.angle_beta   90.00
_cell.angle_gamma   90.00
#
_symmetry.space_group_name_H-M   'P 1'
#
loop_
_entity.id
_entity.type
_entity.pdbx_description
1 polymer ?
#
loop_
_entity_poly.entity_id
_entity_poly.type
_entity_poly.pdbx_seq_one_letter_code
_entity_poly.pdbx_strand_id
1 'polypeptide(L)'
;MTVKSDLEKAKIAAQSALANYADFGNKTEDQMAKQMFKQMEQDMQRHIDMLNNRLNYLNQKNELNQMQAAQQQQQQQQAKAQIKNNVLKD
;
A
#
# COMPACT_ATOMS: atom_id res chain seq x y z
N MET A 1 11.85 -3.70 -9.54
CA MET A 1 11.13 -2.87 -8.57
C MET A 1 9.66 -3.22 -8.66
N THR A 2 8.97 -3.39 -7.54
CA THR A 2 7.53 -3.62 -7.54
C THR A 2 6.82 -2.28 -7.35
N VAL A 3 5.65 -2.11 -7.97
CA VAL A 3 4.82 -0.91 -7.83
C VAL A 3 4.58 -0.54 -6.36
N LYS A 4 4.54 -1.53 -5.44
CA LYS A 4 4.45 -1.27 -3.99
C LYS A 4 5.66 -0.50 -3.45
N SER A 5 6.88 -0.92 -3.78
CA SER A 5 8.10 -0.24 -3.32
C SER A 5 8.16 1.19 -3.85
N ASP A 6 7.74 1.40 -5.10
CA ASP A 6 7.74 2.73 -5.71
C ASP A 6 6.66 3.63 -5.08
N LEU A 7 5.50 3.08 -4.69
CA LEU A 7 4.46 3.79 -3.94
C LEU A 7 4.92 4.21 -2.54
N GLU A 8 5.65 3.36 -1.81
CA GLU A 8 6.21 3.72 -0.50
C GLU A 8 7.23 4.86 -0.63
N LYS A 9 8.11 4.80 -1.63
CA LYS A 9 9.05 5.91 -1.93
C LYS A 9 8.31 7.20 -2.25
N ALA A 10 7.26 7.13 -3.07
CA ALA A 10 6.43 8.29 -3.40
C ALA A 10 5.75 8.89 -2.15
N LYS A 11 5.26 8.04 -1.25
CA LYS A 11 4.67 8.47 0.02
C LYS A 11 5.69 9.19 0.91
N ILE A 12 6.91 8.67 1.03
CA ILE A 12 7.99 9.32 1.80
C ILE A 12 8.31 10.69 1.19
N ALA A 13 8.45 10.76 -0.13
CA ALA A 13 8.70 12.04 -0.81
C ALA A 13 7.57 13.05 -0.58
N ALA A 14 6.31 12.59 -0.63
CA ALA A 14 5.14 13.42 -0.33
C ALA A 14 5.13 13.92 1.12
N GLN A 15 5.49 13.07 2.09
CA GLN A 15 5.62 13.47 3.50
C GLN A 15 6.71 14.53 3.71
N SER A 16 7.85 14.39 3.03
CA SER A 16 8.90 15.42 3.06
C SER A 16 8.43 16.73 2.43
N ALA A 17 7.72 16.69 1.31
CA ALA A 17 7.16 17.88 0.68
C ALA A 17 6.12 18.58 1.57
N LEU A 18 5.24 17.81 2.23
CA LEU A 18 4.27 18.33 3.21
C LEU A 18 4.98 19.11 4.33
N ALA A 19 6.00 18.52 4.93
CA ALA A 19 6.78 19.16 5.99
C ALA A 19 7.45 20.45 5.51
N ASN A 20 8.00 20.45 4.30
CA ASN A 20 8.61 21.63 3.69
C ASN A 20 7.58 22.75 3.46
N TYR A 21 6.38 22.45 2.95
CA TYR A 21 5.34 23.47 2.74
C TYR A 21 4.86 24.08 4.05
N ALA A 22 4.67 23.25 5.09
CA ALA A 22 4.35 23.75 6.43
C ALA A 22 5.45 24.69 6.97
N ASP A 23 6.71 24.31 6.83
CA ASP A 23 7.86 25.12 7.24
C ASP A 23 7.95 26.44 6.45
N PHE A 24 7.75 26.41 5.14
CA PHE A 24 7.74 27.61 4.29
C PHE A 24 6.59 28.55 4.65
N GLY A 25 5.39 28.00 4.87
CA GLY A 25 4.23 28.76 5.33
C GLY A 25 4.48 29.44 6.68
N ASN A 26 5.20 28.79 7.60
CA ASN A 26 5.55 29.35 8.90
C ASN A 26 6.63 30.44 8.81
N LYS A 27 7.62 30.26 7.94
CA LYS A 27 8.79 31.16 7.83
C LYS A 27 8.57 32.35 6.92
N THR A 28 7.61 32.30 6.00
CA THR A 28 7.36 33.41 5.08
C THR A 28 6.62 34.57 5.76
N GLU A 29 7.05 35.79 5.43
CA GLU A 29 6.37 37.03 5.84
C GLU A 29 5.28 37.46 4.83
N ASP A 30 5.36 36.99 3.59
CA ASP A 30 4.38 37.24 2.54
C ASP A 30 3.07 36.48 2.84
N GLN A 31 1.99 37.25 3.06
CA GLN A 31 0.67 36.70 3.38
C GLN A 31 0.05 35.90 2.23
N MET A 32 0.30 36.28 0.98
CA MET A 32 -0.17 35.53 -0.19
C MET A 32 0.58 34.19 -0.27
N ALA A 33 1.89 34.21 -0.08
CA ALA A 33 2.69 32.98 -0.06
C ALA A 33 2.29 32.06 1.11
N LYS A 34 1.98 32.62 2.29
CA LYS A 34 1.50 31.84 3.45
C LYS A 34 0.20 31.10 3.13
N GLN A 35 -0.76 31.76 2.50
CA GLN A 35 -2.00 31.12 2.07
C GLN A 35 -1.76 30.06 0.99
N MET A 36 -0.86 30.32 0.03
CA MET A 36 -0.46 29.37 -1.00
C MET A 36 0.14 28.10 -0.37
N PHE A 37 1.12 28.22 0.54
CA PHE A 37 1.74 27.07 1.18
C PHE A 37 0.75 26.26 2.03
N LYS A 38 -0.20 26.93 2.69
CA LYS A 38 -1.29 26.25 3.42
C LYS A 38 -2.18 25.41 2.49
N GLN A 39 -2.49 25.92 1.30
CA GLN A 39 -3.22 25.14 0.30
C GLN A 39 -2.39 23.94 -0.19
N MET A 40 -1.10 24.15 -0.47
CA MET A 40 -0.19 23.08 -0.89
C MET A 40 -0.05 21.99 0.18
N GLU A 41 -0.03 22.35 1.47
CA GLU A 41 -0.02 21.41 2.59
C GLU A 41 -1.29 20.52 2.57
N GLN A 42 -2.47 21.14 2.45
CA GLN A 42 -3.74 20.43 2.36
C GLN A 42 -3.79 19.49 1.15
N ASP A 43 -3.28 19.93 0.01
CA ASP A 43 -3.22 19.13 -1.21
C ASP A 43 -2.28 17.94 -1.06
N MET A 44 -1.12 18.15 -0.45
CA MET A 44 -0.15 17.08 -0.21
C MET A 44 -0.66 16.04 0.79
N GLN A 45 -1.42 16.46 1.81
CA GLN A 45 -2.09 15.50 2.70
C GLN A 45 -3.05 14.59 1.92
N ARG A 46 -3.84 15.15 0.98
CA ARG A 46 -4.71 14.34 0.11
C ARG A 46 -3.91 13.36 -0.75
N HIS A 47 -2.74 13.76 -1.27
CA HIS A 47 -1.86 12.84 -1.99
C HIS A 47 -1.37 11.67 -1.10
N ILE A 48 -0.96 11.96 0.13
CA ILE A 48 -0.53 10.93 1.10
C ILE A 48 -1.67 9.95 1.38
N ASP A 49 -2.89 10.44 1.58
CA ASP A 49 -4.07 9.60 1.83
C ASP A 49 -4.37 8.69 0.62
N MET A 50 -4.29 9.21 -0.60
CA MET A 50 -4.44 8.42 -1.82
C MET A 50 -3.38 7.32 -1.95
N LEU A 51 -2.12 7.63 -1.64
CA LEU A 51 -1.02 6.67 -1.67
C LEU A 51 -1.19 5.58 -0.61
N ASN A 52 -1.58 5.95 0.62
CA ASN A 52 -1.89 5.01 1.70
C ASN A 52 -3.04 4.07 1.30
N ASN A 53 -4.13 4.61 0.75
CA ASN A 53 -5.26 3.81 0.28
C ASN A 53 -4.82 2.80 -0.79
N ARG A 54 -3.97 3.20 -1.73
CA ARG A 54 -3.44 2.30 -2.76
C ARG A 54 -2.54 1.22 -2.17
N LEU A 55 -1.67 1.57 -1.23
CA LEU A 55 -0.81 0.61 -0.53
C LEU A 55 -1.63 -0.41 0.25
N ASN A 56 -2.66 0.04 0.97
CA ASN A 56 -3.59 -0.83 1.71
C ASN A 56 -4.29 -1.82 0.78
N TYR A 57 -4.81 -1.35 -0.36
CA TYR A 57 -5.43 -2.22 -1.37
C TYR A 57 -4.46 -3.30 -1.86
N LEU A 58 -3.22 -2.93 -2.17
CA LEU A 58 -2.21 -3.88 -2.65
C LEU A 58 -1.85 -4.92 -1.57
N ASN A 59 -1.79 -4.51 -0.30
CA ASN A 59 -1.53 -5.43 0.81
C ASN A 59 -2.67 -6.44 1.00
N GLN A 60 -3.92 -5.96 1.06
CA GLN A 60 -5.10 -6.82 1.18
C GLN A 60 -5.24 -7.79 0.00
N LYS A 61 -5.01 -7.32 -1.22
CA LYS A 61 -5.04 -8.18 -2.42
C LYS A 61 -3.95 -9.25 -2.38
N ASN A 62 -2.75 -8.91 -1.89
CA ASN A 62 -1.67 -9.88 -1.75
C ASN A 62 -1.99 -10.95 -0.70
N GLU A 63 -2.59 -10.58 0.43
CA GLU A 63 -3.04 -11.52 1.46
C GLU A 63 -4.11 -12.48 0.93
N LEU A 64 -5.14 -11.95 0.25
CA LEU A 64 -6.19 -12.75 -0.39
C LEU A 64 -5.63 -13.75 -1.40
N ASN A 65 -4.69 -13.29 -2.24
CA ASN A 65 -4.03 -14.16 -3.22
C ASN A 65 -3.23 -15.27 -2.55
N GLN A 66 -2.51 -14.97 -1.45
CA GLN A 66 -1.75 -15.98 -0.70
C GLN A 66 -2.68 -17.01 -0.04
N MET A 67 -3.79 -16.57 0.54
CA MET A 67 -4.77 -17.46 1.16
C MET A 67 -5.40 -18.41 0.13
N GLN A 68 -5.77 -17.91 -1.05
CA GLN A 68 -6.31 -18.74 -2.14
C GLN A 68 -5.30 -19.78 -2.63
N ALA A 69 -4.03 -19.40 -2.80
CA ALA A 69 -2.97 -20.32 -3.22
C ALA A 69 -2.75 -21.44 -2.18
N ALA A 70 -2.73 -21.11 -0.89
CA ALA A 70 -2.60 -22.08 0.18
C ALA A 70 -3.78 -23.06 0.22
N GLN A 71 -5.01 -22.55 0.05
CA GLN A 71 -6.21 -23.38 0.04
C GLN A 71 -6.22 -24.39 -1.13
N GLN A 72 -5.79 -23.96 -2.33
CA GLN A 72 -5.67 -24.85 -3.49
C GLN A 72 -4.62 -25.95 -3.28
N GLN A 73 -3.47 -25.64 -2.67
CA GLN A 73 -2.45 -26.64 -2.34
C GLN A 73 -2.96 -27.67 -1.34
N GLN A 74 -3.69 -27.22 -0.31
CA GLN A 74 -4.22 -28.13 0.71
C GLN A 74 -5.27 -29.09 0.11
N GLN A 75 -6.14 -28.60 -0.78
CA GLN A 75 -7.10 -29.45 -1.50
C GLN A 75 -6.40 -30.48 -2.40
N GLN A 76 -5.35 -30.10 -3.11
CA GLN A 76 -4.58 -31.05 -3.93
C GLN A 76 -3.88 -32.12 -3.08
N GLN A 77 -3.35 -31.76 -1.92
CA GLN A 77 -2.72 -32.73 -1.02
C GLN A 77 -3.74 -33.70 -0.42
N GLN A 78 -4.93 -33.21 -0.04
CA GLN A 78 -6.02 -34.06 0.43
C GLN A 78 -6.52 -35.01 -0.66
N ALA A 79 -6.71 -34.52 -1.89
CA ALA A 79 -7.09 -35.36 -3.03
C ALA A 79 -6.04 -36.45 -3.31
N LYS A 80 -4.75 -36.10 -3.28
CA LYS A 80 -3.66 -37.08 -3.45
C LYS A 80 -3.61 -38.12 -2.32
N ALA A 81 -3.85 -37.71 -1.08
CA ALA A 81 -3.88 -38.63 0.07
C ALA A 81 -5.07 -39.60 0.01
N GLN A 82 -6.23 -39.13 -0.45
CA GLN A 82 -7.42 -39.99 -0.66
C GLN A 82 -7.19 -41.01 -1.77
N ILE A 83 -6.60 -40.60 -2.90
CA ILE A 83 -6.22 -41.52 -3.98
C ILE A 83 -5.25 -42.59 -3.47
N LYS A 84 -4.19 -42.18 -2.73
CA LYS A 84 -3.21 -43.11 -2.18
C LYS A 84 -3.83 -44.13 -1.20
N ASN A 85 -4.75 -43.70 -0.35
CA ASN A 85 -5.42 -44.59 0.61
C ASN A 85 -6.38 -45.59 -0.06
N ASN A 86 -6.96 -45.26 -1.21
CA ASN A 86 -7.80 -46.20 -1.95
C ASN A 86 -6.96 -47.24 -2.68
N VAL A 87 -5.80 -46.87 -3.24
CA VAL A 87 -4.89 -47.78 -3.95
C VAL A 87 -4.18 -48.78 -3.03
N LEU A 88 -4.08 -48.49 -1.73
CA LEU A 88 -3.43 -49.37 -0.73
C LEU A 88 -4.40 -50.35 -0.05
N LYS A 89 -5.70 -50.29 -0.37
CA LYS A 89 -6.74 -51.16 0.20
C LYS A 89 -7.17 -52.30 -0.74
N ASP A 90 -6.65 -52.32 -1.96
CA ASP A 90 -6.75 -53.40 -2.96
C ASP A 90 -5.43 -54.17 -3.02
#